data_AF-A0AAV0R241-F1
#
_entry.id   AF-A0AAV0R241-F1
#
_cell.length_a   1.000
_cell.length_b   1.000
_cell.length_c   1.000
_cell.angle_alpha   90.00
_cell.angle_beta   90.00
_cell.angle_gamma   90.00
#
_symmetry.space_group_name_H-M   'P 1'
#
loop_
_entity.id
_entity.type
_entity.pdbx_description
1 polymer ?
#
loop_
_entity_poly.entity_id
_entity_poly.type
_entity_poly.pdbx_seq_one_letter_code
_entity_poly.pdbx_strand_id
1 'polypeptide(L)'
;TFVCEDDQTDEAIYVCELCQRHGKSVESISSSDFGKPKELTTEHERVYCSSDAVLCCNLIFRLHNTDVGAPRKLRILCLHGFRQNASSFKGRTASLAKKLKKIAELVFVDAPHELPYIYCPVQDHAKESSSPSLQPPPPPDNCRRKFAWFIAPDGTGSSETHWQAADAQFDPLQYQQQTEGFDASVEHLRSIEINFRFAILCSGFAVTPLGKKIENGSIKIPSLHIFGSVVGKDRQIDNEASRYLASLFEDGCSVVIEHGCGHIIPTRHPYIDDIKSFLHRFI
;
A
#
# COMPACT_ATOMS: atom_id res chain seq x y z
N THR A 1 0.63 -1.48 5.50
CA THR A 1 1.78 -1.72 6.43
C THR A 1 1.53 -1.08 7.80
N PHE A 2 1.74 -1.82 8.91
CA PHE A 2 1.65 -1.35 10.30
C PHE A 2 3.05 -1.13 10.91
N VAL A 3 3.20 -0.21 11.87
CA VAL A 3 4.41 -0.05 12.72
C VAL A 3 3.91 0.03 14.15
N CYS A 4 4.44 -0.87 14.97
CA CYS A 4 4.49 -0.79 16.42
C CYS A 4 5.58 0.24 16.75
N GLU A 5 5.26 1.31 17.45
CA GLU A 5 6.27 2.13 18.13
C GLU A 5 6.40 1.52 19.53
N ASP A 6 7.56 0.90 19.78
CA ASP A 6 7.95 0.50 21.13
C ASP A 6 8.07 1.78 21.97
N ASP A 7 7.23 1.90 22.99
CA ASP A 7 7.54 2.72 24.15
C ASP A 7 7.47 1.82 25.37
N GLN A 8 8.65 1.55 25.94
CA GLN A 8 8.81 0.84 27.20
C GLN A 8 8.23 1.71 28.31
N THR A 9 6.97 1.48 28.68
CA THR A 9 6.44 1.84 30.00
C THR A 9 5.59 0.70 30.53
N ASP A 10 5.90 0.31 31.76
CA ASP A 10 5.29 -0.78 32.53
C ASP A 10 3.76 -0.61 32.66
N GLU A 11 3.06 -1.76 32.71
CA GLU A 11 1.65 -1.93 33.12
C GLU A 11 0.50 -1.39 32.25
N ALA A 12 0.55 -1.59 30.93
CA ALA A 12 -0.65 -1.54 30.07
C ALA A 12 -0.99 -2.92 29.49
N ILE A 13 -2.10 -3.53 29.94
CA ILE A 13 -2.64 -4.82 29.45
C ILE A 13 -3.36 -4.62 28.10
N TYR A 14 -2.65 -4.08 27.11
CA TYR A 14 -3.18 -3.91 25.75
C TYR A 14 -2.20 -4.50 24.76
N VAL A 15 -2.55 -5.68 24.25
CA VAL A 15 -1.71 -6.41 23.32
C VAL A 15 -2.13 -6.05 21.90
N CYS A 16 -1.28 -5.32 21.19
CA CYS A 16 -1.34 -5.25 19.73
C CYS A 16 -1.31 -6.68 19.17
N GLU A 17 -2.26 -7.07 18.31
CA GLU A 17 -2.38 -8.45 17.77
C GLU A 17 -1.11 -8.99 17.09
N LEU A 18 -0.13 -8.13 16.79
CA LEU A 18 1.17 -8.51 16.24
C LEU A 18 2.18 -8.98 17.31
N CYS A 19 1.99 -8.63 18.58
CA CYS A 19 2.92 -8.95 19.68
C CYS A 19 2.73 -10.35 20.28
N GLN A 20 1.62 -11.06 19.98
CA GLN A 20 1.39 -12.41 20.50
C GLN A 20 2.31 -13.50 19.91
N ARG A 21 3.10 -13.24 18.85
CA ARG A 21 3.90 -14.28 18.19
C ARG A 21 5.39 -14.37 18.58
N HIS A 22 5.91 -13.53 19.47
CA HIS A 22 7.34 -13.62 19.86
C HIS A 22 7.60 -14.12 21.29
N GLY A 23 6.59 -14.62 21.99
CA GLY A 23 6.78 -15.29 23.28
C GLY A 23 7.11 -16.78 23.14
N LYS A 24 8.33 -17.13 22.70
CA LYS A 24 8.96 -18.42 23.06
C LYS A 24 10.47 -18.26 23.27
N SER A 25 10.81 -18.22 24.57
CA SER A 25 11.95 -18.81 25.27
C SER A 25 13.26 -19.04 24.50
N VAL A 26 14.29 -18.39 25.03
CA VAL A 26 15.71 -18.75 24.90
C VAL A 26 15.92 -20.24 25.19
N GLU A 27 16.36 -21.00 24.20
CA GLU A 27 17.19 -22.19 24.40
C GLU A 27 18.34 -22.17 23.41
N SER A 28 19.55 -22.05 23.96
CA SER A 28 20.83 -22.32 23.31
C SER A 28 20.93 -23.80 22.93
N ILE A 29 21.46 -24.14 21.74
CA ILE A 29 22.34 -25.30 21.47
C ILE A 29 23.05 -25.13 20.11
N SER A 30 24.19 -25.81 20.02
CA SER A 30 25.42 -25.66 19.25
C SER A 30 25.43 -26.01 17.75
N SER A 31 26.59 -25.67 17.18
CA SER A 31 27.14 -25.93 15.83
C SER A 31 27.02 -27.33 15.24
N SER A 32 27.17 -27.36 13.91
CA SER A 32 27.49 -28.43 12.93
C SER A 32 26.31 -29.17 12.30
N ASP A 33 26.05 -28.99 11.00
CA ASP A 33 26.72 -29.77 9.96
C ASP A 33 26.40 -29.28 8.53
N PHE A 34 27.31 -29.56 7.59
CA PHE A 34 27.26 -29.18 6.17
C PHE A 34 26.25 -30.01 5.36
N GLY A 35 25.52 -29.36 4.44
CA GLY A 35 24.76 -30.02 3.38
C GLY A 35 24.41 -29.07 2.23
N LYS A 36 25.01 -29.30 1.05
CA LYS A 36 24.89 -28.50 -0.19
C LYS A 36 23.43 -28.31 -0.66
N PRO A 37 23.05 -27.17 -1.29
CA PRO A 37 21.79 -27.06 -2.01
C PRO A 37 21.90 -27.65 -3.43
N LYS A 38 20.89 -28.45 -3.81
CA LYS A 38 20.62 -28.85 -5.20
C LYS A 38 19.90 -27.71 -5.93
N GLU A 39 20.39 -27.38 -7.13
CA GLU A 39 19.74 -26.51 -8.10
C GLU A 39 18.33 -27.01 -8.44
N LEU A 40 17.38 -26.08 -8.48
CA LEU A 40 16.15 -26.25 -9.25
C LEU A 40 15.91 -24.94 -10.00
N THR A 41 16.29 -24.95 -11.27
CA THR A 41 16.01 -23.87 -12.24
C THR A 41 14.53 -23.91 -12.58
N THR A 42 13.80 -22.85 -12.26
CA THR A 42 12.46 -22.62 -12.80
C THR A 42 12.55 -21.38 -13.68
N GLU A 43 12.29 -21.59 -14.97
CA GLU A 43 12.39 -20.58 -16.01
C GLU A 43 11.31 -19.50 -15.77
N HIS A 44 11.75 -18.25 -15.62
CA HIS A 44 10.87 -17.09 -15.54
C HIS A 44 10.47 -16.70 -16.98
N GLU A 45 9.24 -17.05 -17.36
CA GLU A 45 8.62 -16.60 -18.60
C GLU A 45 8.36 -15.08 -18.49
N ARG A 46 9.23 -14.29 -19.14
CA ARG A 46 9.10 -12.83 -19.25
C ARG A 46 8.09 -12.52 -20.34
N VAL A 47 6.90 -12.05 -19.96
CA VAL A 47 5.99 -11.43 -20.93
C VAL A 47 6.56 -10.06 -21.29
N TYR A 48 7.31 -9.99 -22.40
CA TYR A 48 7.74 -8.72 -23.01
C TYR A 48 6.54 -8.12 -23.75
N CYS A 49 6.11 -6.93 -23.35
CA CYS A 49 5.15 -6.13 -24.12
C CYS A 49 5.86 -5.50 -25.34
N SER A 50 5.16 -5.47 -26.48
CA SER A 50 5.68 -5.09 -27.81
C SER A 50 6.38 -3.72 -27.85
N SER A 51 7.49 -3.65 -28.58
CA SER A 51 8.34 -2.46 -28.80
C SER A 51 7.60 -1.28 -29.44
N ASP A 52 6.45 -1.51 -30.07
CA ASP A 52 5.78 -0.49 -30.90
C ASP A 52 4.96 0.52 -30.07
N ALA A 53 4.44 0.11 -28.90
CA ALA A 53 3.69 1.02 -28.01
C ALA A 53 4.61 2.08 -27.35
N VAL A 54 5.87 1.73 -27.10
CA VAL A 54 6.89 2.63 -26.56
C VAL A 54 7.25 3.74 -27.56
N LEU A 55 7.19 3.44 -28.86
CA LEU A 55 7.55 4.38 -29.91
C LEU A 55 6.50 5.50 -30.07
N CYS A 56 5.20 5.17 -29.94
CA CYS A 56 4.12 6.15 -30.09
C CYS A 56 4.08 7.17 -28.93
N CYS A 57 4.35 6.76 -27.69
CA CYS A 57 4.38 7.68 -26.54
C CYS A 57 5.54 8.68 -26.63
N ASN A 58 6.69 8.25 -27.16
CA ASN A 58 7.87 9.11 -27.32
C ASN A 58 7.67 10.21 -28.37
N LEU A 59 6.85 9.97 -29.41
CA LEU A 59 6.66 10.94 -30.50
C LEU A 59 5.74 12.10 -30.10
N ILE A 60 4.70 11.85 -29.31
CA ILE A 60 3.78 12.91 -28.84
C ILE A 60 4.47 13.83 -27.82
N PHE A 61 5.39 13.30 -27.00
CA PHE A 61 5.98 14.04 -25.89
C PHE A 61 7.11 15.02 -26.30
N ARG A 62 7.85 14.72 -27.38
CA ARG A 62 9.02 15.54 -27.79
C ARG A 62 8.68 16.88 -28.45
N LEU A 63 7.41 17.13 -28.80
CA LEU A 63 7.02 18.36 -29.50
C LEU A 63 6.87 19.58 -28.57
N HIS A 64 6.92 19.42 -27.23
CA HIS A 64 6.55 20.49 -26.30
C HIS A 64 7.64 21.00 -25.33
N ASN A 65 8.91 20.57 -25.42
CA ASN A 65 9.90 20.97 -24.41
C ASN A 65 11.26 21.35 -25.01
N THR A 66 11.35 22.60 -25.48
CA THR A 66 12.62 23.29 -25.77
C THR A 66 12.93 24.25 -24.63
N ASP A 67 13.53 23.77 -23.54
CA ASP A 67 14.19 24.65 -22.58
C ASP A 67 15.45 23.99 -22.03
N VAL A 68 16.58 24.67 -22.20
CA VAL A 68 17.93 24.19 -21.88
C VAL A 68 18.23 24.53 -20.41
N GLY A 69 17.71 23.70 -19.52
CA GLY A 69 18.03 23.71 -18.08
C GLY A 69 18.33 22.30 -17.59
N ALA A 70 18.95 22.17 -16.42
CA ALA A 70 19.22 20.87 -15.78
C ALA A 70 17.94 19.99 -15.78
N PRO A 71 18.06 18.67 -16.03
CA PRO A 71 16.89 17.81 -16.22
C PRO A 71 15.96 17.91 -15.01
N ARG A 72 14.73 18.35 -15.24
CA ARG A 72 13.71 18.50 -14.19
C ARG A 72 13.37 17.12 -13.64
N LYS A 73 13.52 16.95 -12.33
CA LYS A 73 13.06 15.72 -11.65
C LYS A 73 11.55 15.62 -11.76
N LEU A 74 11.07 14.38 -11.86
CA LEU A 74 9.65 14.08 -11.73
C LEU A 74 9.17 14.47 -10.33
N ARG A 75 7.94 14.96 -10.21
CA ARG A 75 7.23 15.05 -8.92
C ARG A 75 6.19 13.93 -8.90
N ILE A 76 6.28 13.05 -7.93
CA ILE A 76 5.39 11.89 -7.78
C ILE A 76 4.55 12.11 -6.53
N LEU A 77 3.23 12.28 -6.71
CA LEU A 77 2.27 12.28 -5.62
C LEU A 77 2.15 10.87 -5.05
N CYS A 78 2.30 10.74 -3.74
CA CYS A 78 2.33 9.48 -3.01
C CYS A 78 1.10 9.37 -2.11
N LEU A 79 0.18 8.49 -2.51
CA LEU A 79 -1.05 8.18 -1.77
C LEU A 79 -0.80 6.97 -0.86
N HIS A 80 -1.00 7.12 0.44
CA HIS A 80 -0.78 6.03 1.41
C HIS A 80 -1.94 5.01 1.39
N GLY A 81 -1.73 3.83 1.96
CA GLY A 81 -2.77 2.79 2.08
C GLY A 81 -3.74 3.01 3.25
N PHE A 82 -4.69 2.08 3.41
CA PHE A 82 -5.70 2.11 4.48
C PHE A 82 -5.07 2.15 5.88
N ARG A 83 -5.62 2.99 6.76
CA ARG A 83 -5.16 3.21 8.15
C ARG A 83 -3.66 3.58 8.21
N GLN A 84 -3.21 4.36 7.24
CA GLN A 84 -1.88 4.99 7.23
C GLN A 84 -2.03 6.51 7.21
N ASN A 85 -0.91 7.19 7.08
CA ASN A 85 -0.81 8.64 6.91
C ASN A 85 0.46 8.96 6.10
N ALA A 86 0.57 10.18 5.59
CA ALA A 86 1.67 10.68 4.79
C ALA A 86 3.04 10.43 5.46
N SER A 87 3.15 10.74 6.75
CA SER A 87 4.39 10.58 7.51
C SER A 87 4.85 9.12 7.58
N SER A 88 3.96 8.20 7.95
CA SER A 88 4.27 6.78 8.03
C SER A 88 4.56 6.17 6.66
N PHE A 89 3.88 6.63 5.60
CA PHE A 89 4.15 6.17 4.24
C PHE A 89 5.50 6.67 3.72
N LYS A 90 5.86 7.93 4.02
CA LYS A 90 7.20 8.48 3.76
C LYS A 90 8.30 7.66 4.43
N GLY A 91 8.11 7.27 5.69
CA GLY A 91 9.05 6.39 6.40
C GLY A 91 9.22 5.03 5.70
N ARG A 92 8.11 4.37 5.35
CA ARG A 92 8.11 3.05 4.70
C ARG A 92 8.70 3.05 3.28
N THR A 93 8.58 4.18 2.59
CA THR A 93 9.11 4.37 1.23
C THR A 93 10.49 5.03 1.20
N ALA A 94 11.15 5.23 2.34
CA ALA A 94 12.45 5.90 2.41
C ALA A 94 13.54 5.21 1.55
N SER A 95 13.55 3.87 1.49
CA SER A 95 14.47 3.13 0.61
C SER A 95 14.19 3.45 -0.87
N LEU A 96 12.91 3.48 -1.27
CA LEU A 96 12.51 3.86 -2.63
C LEU A 96 12.93 5.29 -2.94
N ALA A 97 12.60 6.24 -2.06
CA ALA A 97 12.98 7.66 -2.19
C ALA A 97 14.50 7.83 -2.38
N LYS A 98 15.30 7.12 -1.58
CA LYS A 98 16.78 7.13 -1.70
C LYS A 98 17.25 6.64 -3.08
N LYS A 99 16.60 5.62 -3.64
CA LYS A 99 16.96 5.06 -4.96
C LYS A 99 16.46 5.92 -6.13
N LEU A 100 15.37 6.65 -5.94
CA LEU A 100 14.79 7.55 -6.96
C LEU A 100 15.29 8.99 -6.86
N LYS A 101 16.11 9.36 -5.87
CA LYS A 101 16.52 10.76 -5.57
C LYS A 101 17.07 11.57 -6.75
N LYS A 102 17.63 10.92 -7.77
CA LYS A 102 18.18 11.56 -8.98
C LYS A 102 17.12 11.81 -10.06
N ILE A 103 16.00 11.07 -10.03
CA ILE A 103 14.98 11.06 -11.09
C ILE A 103 13.64 11.64 -10.63
N ALA A 104 13.31 11.52 -9.34
CA ALA A 104 12.02 11.93 -8.81
C ALA A 104 12.12 12.50 -7.39
N GLU A 105 11.21 13.41 -7.08
CA GLU A 105 10.83 13.87 -5.76
C GLU A 105 9.47 13.25 -5.38
N LEU A 106 9.38 12.68 -4.18
CA LEU A 106 8.14 12.08 -3.66
C LEU A 106 7.40 13.07 -2.77
N VAL A 107 6.15 13.37 -3.10
CA VAL A 107 5.28 14.31 -2.38
C VAL A 107 4.17 13.51 -1.70
N PHE A 108 4.11 13.54 -0.37
CA PHE A 108 3.17 12.73 0.42
C PHE A 108 2.01 13.58 0.92
N VAL A 109 0.80 13.05 0.83
CA VAL A 109 -0.43 13.71 1.31
C VAL A 109 -1.25 12.75 2.16
N ASP A 110 -1.96 13.30 3.14
CA ASP A 110 -2.93 12.55 3.94
C ASP A 110 -4.25 12.44 3.17
N ALA A 111 -4.91 11.29 3.29
CA ALA A 111 -6.25 11.10 2.74
C ALA A 111 -7.30 11.89 3.57
N PRO A 112 -8.46 12.24 3.00
CA PRO A 112 -9.40 13.14 3.67
C PRO A 112 -10.20 12.49 4.80
N HIS A 113 -10.32 11.16 4.82
CA HIS A 113 -11.11 10.45 5.82
C HIS A 113 -10.25 10.02 7.00
N GLU A 114 -10.44 10.66 8.14
CA GLU A 114 -9.85 10.20 9.41
C GLU A 114 -10.62 8.98 9.94
N LEU A 115 -9.89 8.01 10.50
CA LEU A 115 -10.43 6.77 11.00
C LEU A 115 -10.26 6.66 12.52
N PRO A 116 -11.21 6.02 13.23
CA PRO A 116 -11.12 5.79 14.67
C PRO A 116 -9.95 4.85 15.00
N TYR A 117 -9.43 4.94 16.21
CA TYR A 117 -8.47 3.96 16.72
C TYR A 117 -9.20 2.66 17.06
N ILE A 118 -8.62 1.50 16.71
CA ILE A 118 -9.23 0.20 16.94
C ILE A 118 -8.48 -0.51 18.07
N TYR A 119 -9.20 -1.08 19.03
CA TYR A 119 -8.65 -1.91 20.11
C TYR A 119 -9.37 -3.26 20.18
N CYS A 120 -8.67 -4.31 20.62
CA CYS A 120 -9.26 -5.64 20.82
C CYS A 120 -9.51 -5.86 22.32
N PRO A 121 -10.76 -6.02 22.79
CA PRO A 121 -11.03 -6.35 24.18
C PRO A 121 -10.51 -7.76 24.50
N VAL A 122 -9.78 -7.92 25.61
CA VAL A 122 -9.39 -9.25 26.09
C VAL A 122 -10.67 -10.00 26.48
N GLN A 123 -10.98 -11.10 25.78
CA GLN A 123 -12.05 -12.00 26.19
C GLN A 123 -11.56 -12.84 27.36
N ASP A 124 -11.95 -12.48 28.59
CA ASP A 124 -11.75 -13.34 29.75
C ASP A 124 -12.73 -14.53 29.67
N HIS A 125 -12.21 -15.72 29.41
CA HIS A 125 -12.97 -16.97 29.50
C HIS A 125 -13.24 -17.41 30.96
N ALA A 126 -13.23 -16.49 31.93
CA ALA A 126 -13.47 -16.83 33.32
C ALA A 126 -14.30 -15.75 34.05
N LYS A 127 -15.53 -16.16 34.39
CA LYS A 127 -16.43 -15.67 35.46
C LYS A 127 -17.53 -14.69 35.06
N GLU A 128 -18.73 -15.27 34.93
CA GLU A 128 -20.00 -14.61 35.22
C GLU A 128 -20.01 -14.08 36.66
N SER A 129 -19.97 -12.75 36.87
CA SER A 129 -20.70 -12.05 37.94
C SER A 129 -20.60 -10.51 37.80
N SER A 130 -21.75 -9.86 37.61
CA SER A 130 -22.15 -8.50 38.05
C SER A 130 -21.28 -7.26 37.69
N SER A 131 -21.67 -6.61 36.57
CA SER A 131 -21.82 -5.15 36.29
C SER A 131 -20.59 -4.19 36.40
N PRO A 132 -20.66 -2.94 35.88
CA PRO A 132 -20.38 -2.56 34.49
C PRO A 132 -19.22 -1.53 34.34
N SER A 133 -18.81 -1.28 33.09
CA SER A 133 -17.86 -0.24 32.60
C SER A 133 -16.38 -0.62 32.46
N LEU A 134 -16.07 -1.42 31.44
CA LEU A 134 -14.74 -1.40 30.81
C LEU A 134 -14.69 -0.22 29.81
N GLN A 135 -14.49 1.00 30.30
CA GLN A 135 -14.09 2.10 29.40
C GLN A 135 -12.62 1.88 29.01
N PRO A 136 -12.28 1.88 27.70
CA PRO A 136 -10.88 1.77 27.28
C PRO A 136 -10.08 2.99 27.77
N PRO A 137 -8.81 2.81 28.17
CA PRO A 137 -7.97 3.93 28.60
C PRO A 137 -7.76 4.88 27.41
N PRO A 138 -7.67 6.19 27.67
CA PRO A 138 -7.29 7.15 26.64
C PRO A 138 -5.90 6.79 26.07
N PRO A 139 -5.64 7.06 24.79
CA PRO A 139 -4.30 6.87 24.24
C PRO A 139 -3.31 7.77 24.99
N PRO A 140 -2.02 7.40 25.02
CA PRO A 140 -0.97 8.38 25.26
C PRO A 140 -1.09 9.52 24.23
N ASP A 141 -0.75 10.75 24.63
CA ASP A 141 -0.91 12.02 23.88
C ASP A 141 -0.37 12.01 22.42
N ASN A 142 0.35 10.95 22.01
CA ASN A 142 1.04 10.81 20.73
C ASN A 142 0.44 9.80 19.74
N CYS A 143 -0.80 9.33 19.92
CA CYS A 143 -1.37 8.38 18.98
C CYS A 143 -1.52 9.03 17.58
N ARG A 144 -0.73 8.59 16.58
CA ARG A 144 -0.77 9.19 15.24
C ARG A 144 -2.09 8.90 14.52
N ARG A 145 -2.76 9.96 14.07
CA ARG A 145 -4.00 9.93 13.27
C ARG A 145 -3.89 8.94 12.10
N LYS A 146 -4.99 8.27 11.79
CA LYS A 146 -5.09 7.25 10.75
C LYS A 146 -6.07 7.73 9.70
N PHE A 147 -5.73 7.57 8.43
CA PHE A 147 -6.57 8.02 7.33
C PHE A 147 -6.83 6.92 6.30
N ALA A 148 -7.84 7.14 5.47
CA ALA A 148 -8.13 6.32 4.29
C ALA A 148 -8.69 7.15 3.13
N TRP A 149 -8.51 6.64 1.92
CA TRP A 149 -9.07 7.22 0.69
C TRP A 149 -10.53 6.78 0.46
N PHE A 150 -10.92 5.65 1.00
CA PHE A 150 -12.26 5.13 0.89
C PHE A 150 -12.66 4.54 2.25
N ILE A 151 -13.96 4.60 2.55
CA ILE A 151 -14.53 4.18 3.84
C ILE A 151 -15.59 3.11 3.62
N ALA A 152 -15.92 2.38 4.68
CA ALA A 152 -17.01 1.42 4.65
C ALA A 152 -18.37 2.13 4.56
N PRO A 153 -19.39 1.48 3.96
CA PRO A 153 -20.79 1.89 4.15
C PRO A 153 -21.06 2.07 5.66
N ASP A 154 -21.70 3.16 6.04
CA ASP A 154 -22.00 3.53 7.43
C ASP A 154 -20.80 3.92 8.31
N GLY A 155 -19.59 4.02 7.73
CA GLY A 155 -18.46 4.64 8.41
C GLY A 155 -18.77 6.10 8.69
N THR A 156 -19.27 6.42 9.89
CA THR A 156 -19.45 7.79 10.32
C THR A 156 -18.09 8.46 10.28
N GLY A 157 -17.86 9.32 9.29
CA GLY A 157 -16.77 10.29 9.28
C GLY A 157 -16.99 11.33 10.37
N SER A 158 -17.12 10.89 11.62
CA SER A 158 -17.15 11.79 12.75
C SER A 158 -15.76 12.41 12.86
N SER A 159 -15.73 13.74 12.91
CA SER A 159 -14.52 14.55 13.05
C SER A 159 -13.78 14.30 14.39
N GLU A 160 -14.25 13.38 15.21
CA GLU A 160 -13.73 13.08 16.53
C GLU A 160 -13.11 11.69 16.55
N THR A 161 -11.81 11.67 16.86
CA THR A 161 -10.98 10.48 17.02
C THR A 161 -11.45 9.69 18.24
N HIS A 162 -12.45 8.85 18.04
CA HIS A 162 -12.95 7.94 19.07
C HIS A 162 -12.28 6.57 18.94
N TRP A 163 -12.30 5.82 20.04
CA TRP A 163 -11.89 4.43 20.06
C TRP A 163 -13.07 3.53 19.72
N GLN A 164 -12.81 2.53 18.90
CA GLN A 164 -13.78 1.51 18.50
C GLN A 164 -13.22 0.12 18.84
N ALA A 165 -14.06 -0.71 19.45
CA ALA A 165 -13.72 -2.12 19.65
C ALA A 165 -13.65 -2.83 18.29
N ALA A 166 -12.67 -3.71 18.11
CA ALA A 166 -12.61 -4.57 16.94
C ALA A 166 -13.78 -5.57 16.98
N ASP A 167 -14.60 -5.58 15.93
CA ASP A 167 -15.74 -6.51 15.82
C ASP A 167 -15.28 -7.97 15.65
N ALA A 168 -14.09 -8.18 15.10
CA ALA A 168 -13.47 -9.49 14.88
C ALA A 168 -11.94 -9.37 14.70
N GLN A 169 -11.27 -10.52 14.64
CA GLN A 169 -9.88 -10.64 14.19
C GLN A 169 -9.72 -10.10 12.75
N PHE A 170 -8.54 -9.59 12.40
CA PHE A 170 -8.22 -9.03 11.07
C PHE A 170 -8.79 -9.84 9.90
N ASP A 171 -9.68 -9.21 9.13
CA ASP A 171 -10.24 -9.74 7.89
C ASP A 171 -9.32 -9.41 6.69
N PRO A 172 -8.71 -10.39 6.02
CA PRO A 172 -7.86 -10.16 4.85
C PRO A 172 -8.62 -9.60 3.63
N LEU A 173 -9.96 -9.66 3.64
CA LEU A 173 -10.82 -9.08 2.60
C LEU A 173 -11.43 -7.74 3.00
N GLN A 174 -11.04 -7.16 4.15
CA GLN A 174 -11.55 -5.86 4.63
C GLN A 174 -11.47 -4.75 3.57
N TYR A 175 -10.48 -4.78 2.68
CA TYR A 175 -10.32 -3.79 1.62
C TYR A 175 -11.53 -3.74 0.65
N GLN A 176 -12.27 -4.84 0.50
CA GLN A 176 -13.44 -4.92 -0.38
C GLN A 176 -14.62 -4.09 0.16
N GLN A 177 -14.64 -3.79 1.45
CA GLN A 177 -15.67 -2.96 2.07
C GLN A 177 -15.41 -1.47 1.88
N GLN A 178 -14.26 -1.05 1.35
CA GLN A 178 -13.92 0.37 1.18
C GLN A 178 -14.58 0.93 -0.10
N THR A 179 -15.90 1.06 -0.10
CA THR A 179 -16.70 1.39 -1.29
C THR A 179 -17.25 2.81 -1.29
N GLU A 180 -17.20 3.53 -0.17
CA GLU A 180 -17.74 4.88 0.00
C GLU A 180 -16.63 5.95 0.13
N GLY A 181 -17.03 7.23 0.16
CA GLY A 181 -16.11 8.35 0.34
C GLY A 181 -15.36 8.78 -0.93
N PHE A 182 -15.81 8.30 -2.09
CA PHE A 182 -15.21 8.61 -3.40
C PHE A 182 -15.20 10.11 -3.70
N ASP A 183 -16.33 10.80 -3.53
CA ASP A 183 -16.46 12.22 -3.87
C ASP A 183 -15.51 13.11 -3.07
N ALA A 184 -15.44 12.90 -1.74
CA ALA A 184 -14.52 13.63 -0.86
C ALA A 184 -13.05 13.40 -1.24
N SER A 185 -12.68 12.17 -1.59
CA SER A 185 -11.32 11.84 -2.04
C SER A 185 -10.97 12.45 -3.38
N VAL A 186 -11.90 12.47 -4.32
CA VAL A 186 -11.69 13.10 -5.62
C VAL A 186 -11.63 14.62 -5.48
N GLU A 187 -12.49 15.25 -4.68
CA GLU A 187 -12.43 16.68 -4.39
C GLU A 187 -11.10 17.07 -3.72
N HIS A 188 -10.68 16.27 -2.73
CA HIS A 188 -9.39 16.46 -2.08
C HIS A 188 -8.24 16.41 -3.09
N LEU A 189 -8.20 15.41 -3.98
CA LEU A 189 -7.15 15.30 -5.00
C LEU A 189 -7.22 16.41 -6.05
N ARG A 190 -8.41 16.87 -6.44
CA ARG A 190 -8.60 18.01 -7.36
C ARG A 190 -8.05 19.30 -6.78
N SER A 191 -8.16 19.50 -5.46
CA SER A 191 -7.62 20.70 -4.79
C SER A 191 -6.09 20.83 -4.87
N ILE A 192 -5.39 19.74 -5.21
CA ILE A 192 -3.91 19.70 -5.31
C ILE A 192 -3.43 20.16 -6.70
N GLU A 193 -4.34 20.46 -7.65
CA GLU A 193 -4.03 20.97 -9.00
C GLU A 193 -2.94 20.15 -9.75
N ILE A 194 -3.13 18.82 -9.84
CA ILE A 194 -2.16 17.92 -10.49
C ILE A 194 -2.71 17.38 -11.80
N ASN A 195 -1.88 17.44 -12.85
CA ASN A 195 -2.10 16.69 -14.09
C ASN A 195 -1.29 15.38 -14.06
N PHE A 196 -1.99 14.24 -14.03
CA PHE A 196 -1.36 12.93 -13.95
C PHE A 196 -0.87 12.47 -15.33
N ARG A 197 0.44 12.21 -15.44
CA ARG A 197 1.07 11.67 -16.66
C ARG A 197 1.19 10.14 -16.65
N PHE A 198 1.20 9.55 -15.45
CA PHE A 198 1.28 8.12 -15.23
C PHE A 198 0.75 7.77 -13.84
N ALA A 199 0.50 6.48 -13.59
CA ALA A 199 0.20 5.92 -12.28
C ALA A 199 1.23 4.85 -11.87
N ILE A 200 1.51 4.73 -10.58
CA ILE A 200 2.25 3.60 -10.00
C ILE A 200 1.36 2.99 -8.91
N LEU A 201 0.95 1.75 -9.10
CA LEU A 201 -0.08 1.05 -8.34
C LEU A 201 0.55 -0.15 -7.64
N CYS A 202 0.93 0.04 -6.37
CA CYS A 202 1.53 -0.99 -5.54
C CYS A 202 0.44 -1.74 -4.74
N SER A 203 0.26 -3.04 -4.99
CA SER A 203 -0.85 -3.86 -4.44
C SER A 203 -2.20 -3.15 -4.57
N GLY A 204 -2.47 -2.53 -5.74
CA GLY A 204 -3.73 -1.83 -6.00
C GLY A 204 -4.89 -2.79 -6.27
N PHE A 205 -6.12 -2.32 -6.13
CA PHE A 205 -7.35 -3.04 -6.49
C PHE A 205 -8.36 -2.07 -7.09
N ALA A 206 -9.29 -2.59 -7.90
CA ALA A 206 -10.34 -1.78 -8.49
C ALA A 206 -11.47 -1.55 -7.49
N VAL A 207 -11.75 -0.28 -7.18
CA VAL A 207 -12.97 0.13 -6.46
C VAL A 207 -14.02 0.45 -7.50
N THR A 208 -15.12 -0.30 -7.53
CA THR A 208 -16.25 -0.05 -8.44
C THR A 208 -17.45 0.42 -7.62
N PRO A 209 -17.85 1.70 -7.72
CA PRO A 209 -19.08 2.17 -7.12
C PRO A 209 -20.26 1.47 -7.81
N LEU A 210 -21.12 0.80 -7.02
CA LEU A 210 -22.46 0.38 -7.42
C LEU A 210 -22.56 -0.43 -8.74
N GLY A 211 -21.78 -1.50 -8.86
CA GLY A 211 -21.98 -2.50 -9.92
C GLY A 211 -21.70 -2.02 -11.35
N LYS A 212 -21.08 -0.84 -11.52
CA LYS A 212 -20.58 -0.41 -12.84
C LYS A 212 -19.34 -1.21 -13.18
N LYS A 213 -19.48 -2.10 -14.16
CA LYS A 213 -18.34 -2.82 -14.74
C LYS A 213 -17.51 -1.81 -15.54
N ILE A 214 -16.26 -1.61 -15.14
CA ILE A 214 -15.28 -0.90 -15.97
C ILE A 214 -14.87 -1.86 -17.07
N GLU A 215 -14.95 -1.43 -18.32
CA GLU A 215 -14.55 -2.24 -19.46
C GLU A 215 -13.02 -2.43 -19.46
N ASN A 216 -12.59 -3.65 -19.78
CA ASN A 216 -11.17 -3.95 -19.94
C ASN A 216 -10.59 -3.04 -21.04
N GLY A 217 -9.40 -2.50 -20.81
CA GLY A 217 -8.74 -1.61 -21.76
C GLY A 217 -9.30 -0.19 -21.85
N SER A 218 -10.20 0.23 -20.95
CA SER A 218 -10.80 1.58 -21.00
C SER A 218 -9.89 2.68 -20.43
N ILE A 219 -8.91 2.33 -19.59
CA ILE A 219 -8.02 3.29 -18.92
C ILE A 219 -6.73 3.50 -19.74
N LYS A 220 -6.51 4.72 -20.23
CA LYS A 220 -5.41 5.04 -21.18
C LYS A 220 -4.17 5.69 -20.56
N ILE A 221 -4.18 5.97 -19.26
CA ILE A 221 -3.01 6.57 -18.61
C ILE A 221 -1.93 5.49 -18.44
N PRO A 222 -0.65 5.76 -18.78
CA PRO A 222 0.42 4.81 -18.53
C PRO A 222 0.51 4.42 -17.05
N SER A 223 0.62 3.13 -16.76
CA SER A 223 0.62 2.62 -15.39
C SER A 223 1.72 1.57 -15.16
N LEU A 224 2.27 1.59 -13.94
CA LEU A 224 3.14 0.55 -13.41
C LEU A 224 2.43 -0.16 -12.26
N HIS A 225 2.14 -1.44 -12.41
CA HIS A 225 1.50 -2.26 -11.40
C HIS A 225 2.55 -3.11 -10.71
N ILE A 226 2.61 -3.07 -9.38
CA ILE A 226 3.62 -3.78 -8.58
C ILE A 226 2.92 -4.57 -7.48
N PHE A 227 2.96 -5.90 -7.51
CA PHE A 227 2.24 -6.70 -6.51
C PHE A 227 2.86 -8.09 -6.31
N GLY A 228 2.42 -8.77 -5.23
CA GLY A 228 2.91 -10.11 -4.90
C GLY A 228 2.46 -11.17 -5.91
N SER A 229 3.36 -12.05 -6.38
CA SER A 229 2.99 -13.19 -7.25
C SER A 229 2.44 -14.40 -6.49
N VAL A 230 2.72 -14.49 -5.19
CA VAL A 230 2.43 -15.69 -4.39
C VAL A 230 1.12 -15.50 -3.64
N VAL A 231 0.13 -16.33 -3.97
CA VAL A 231 -1.18 -16.36 -3.33
C VAL A 231 -1.04 -16.44 -1.81
N GLY A 232 -1.78 -15.59 -1.09
CA GLY A 232 -1.79 -15.53 0.38
C GLY A 232 -0.54 -14.93 1.04
N LYS A 233 0.49 -14.56 0.25
CA LYS A 233 1.71 -13.93 0.80
C LYS A 233 1.53 -12.44 1.02
N ASP A 234 0.82 -11.76 0.12
CA ASP A 234 0.20 -10.49 0.44
C ASP A 234 -1.05 -10.80 1.27
N ARG A 235 -1.01 -10.47 2.57
CA ARG A 235 -2.11 -10.72 3.51
C ARG A 235 -3.11 -9.58 3.55
N GLN A 236 -2.87 -8.50 2.80
CA GLN A 236 -3.73 -7.32 2.80
C GLN A 236 -4.56 -7.23 1.53
N ILE A 237 -3.98 -7.57 0.38
CA ILE A 237 -4.64 -7.51 -0.92
C ILE A 237 -4.36 -8.80 -1.68
N ASP A 238 -5.40 -9.44 -2.20
CA ASP A 238 -5.27 -10.61 -3.05
C ASP A 238 -4.60 -10.25 -4.38
N ASN A 239 -3.67 -11.07 -4.85
CA ASN A 239 -2.93 -10.77 -6.07
C ASN A 239 -3.83 -10.74 -7.32
N GLU A 240 -4.93 -11.49 -7.35
CA GLU A 240 -5.89 -11.46 -8.45
C GLU A 240 -6.64 -10.12 -8.51
N ALA A 241 -6.86 -9.44 -7.37
CA ALA A 241 -7.44 -8.11 -7.35
C ALA A 241 -6.51 -7.09 -8.04
N SER A 242 -5.20 -7.22 -7.85
CA SER A 242 -4.20 -6.39 -8.53
C SER A 242 -4.04 -6.73 -10.00
N ARG A 243 -4.10 -8.02 -10.38
CA ARG A 243 -4.14 -8.44 -11.79
C ARG A 243 -5.39 -7.91 -12.51
N TYR A 244 -6.54 -8.02 -11.86
CA TYR A 244 -7.79 -7.51 -12.40
C TYR A 244 -7.70 -6.00 -12.66
N LEU A 245 -7.22 -5.21 -11.68
CA LEU A 245 -7.00 -3.78 -11.89
C LEU A 245 -6.07 -3.49 -13.08
N ALA A 246 -5.00 -4.26 -13.26
CA ALA A 246 -4.09 -4.10 -14.39
C ALA A 246 -4.77 -4.36 -15.75
N SER A 247 -5.73 -5.29 -15.81
CA SER A 247 -6.50 -5.61 -17.03
C SER A 247 -7.50 -4.52 -17.46
N LEU A 248 -7.79 -3.55 -16.59
CA LEU A 248 -8.64 -2.40 -16.92
C LEU A 248 -7.91 -1.34 -17.76
N PHE A 249 -6.58 -1.39 -17.81
CA PHE A 249 -5.75 -0.49 -18.61
C PHE A 249 -5.60 -0.98 -20.04
N GLU A 250 -5.58 -0.06 -21.00
CA GLU A 250 -5.41 -0.35 -22.43
C GLU A 250 -4.09 -1.11 -22.69
N ASP A 251 -4.10 -2.00 -23.68
CA ASP A 251 -2.91 -2.74 -24.07
C ASP A 251 -1.74 -1.78 -24.38
N GLY A 252 -0.59 -2.03 -23.77
CA GLY A 252 0.60 -1.16 -23.87
C GLY A 252 0.62 0.03 -22.89
N CYS A 253 -0.49 0.34 -22.21
CA CYS A 253 -0.50 1.34 -21.13
C CYS A 253 -0.04 0.74 -19.79
N SER A 254 -0.20 -0.57 -19.58
CA SER A 254 0.14 -1.24 -18.32
C SER A 254 1.49 -1.98 -18.39
N VAL A 255 2.33 -1.77 -17.37
CA VAL A 255 3.54 -2.55 -17.11
C VAL A 255 3.37 -3.24 -15.76
N VAL A 256 3.62 -4.56 -15.69
CA VAL A 256 3.44 -5.36 -14.47
C VAL A 256 4.79 -5.83 -13.93
N ILE A 257 5.00 -5.63 -12.62
CA ILE A 257 6.12 -6.17 -11.85
C ILE A 257 5.55 -7.05 -10.74
N GLU A 258 5.80 -8.36 -10.83
CA GLU A 258 5.41 -9.29 -9.78
C GLU A 258 6.60 -9.68 -8.91
N HIS A 259 6.38 -9.82 -7.60
CA HIS A 259 7.46 -10.15 -6.66
C HIS A 259 7.03 -11.13 -5.57
N GLY A 260 8.01 -11.84 -4.99
CA GLY A 260 7.75 -12.81 -3.94
C GLY A 260 7.71 -12.23 -2.51
N CYS A 261 7.52 -10.92 -2.29
CA CYS A 261 7.78 -10.28 -0.98
C CYS A 261 6.53 -9.95 -0.13
N GLY A 262 5.33 -10.38 -0.55
CA GLY A 262 4.07 -10.05 0.13
C GLY A 262 3.69 -8.57 -0.05
N HIS A 263 3.08 -7.94 0.96
CA HIS A 263 2.59 -6.56 0.88
C HIS A 263 3.70 -5.50 1.10
N ILE A 264 4.59 -5.35 0.14
CA ILE A 264 5.72 -4.42 0.21
C ILE A 264 6.09 -3.89 -1.17
N ILE A 265 6.60 -2.66 -1.25
CA ILE A 265 7.20 -2.15 -2.48
C ILE A 265 8.64 -2.69 -2.60
N PRO A 266 8.94 -3.55 -3.58
CA PRO A 266 10.26 -4.14 -3.71
C PRO A 266 11.27 -3.08 -4.19
N THR A 267 12.28 -2.81 -3.36
CA THR A 267 13.33 -1.82 -3.69
C THR A 267 14.68 -2.46 -4.04
N ARG A 268 14.76 -3.80 -4.09
CA ARG A 268 15.97 -4.53 -4.48
C ARG A 268 15.97 -4.79 -5.99
N HIS A 269 17.13 -5.14 -6.54
CA HIS A 269 17.24 -5.66 -7.90
C HIS A 269 16.44 -6.98 -8.00
N PRO A 270 15.78 -7.28 -9.14
CA PRO A 270 15.69 -6.47 -10.36
C PRO A 270 14.65 -5.33 -10.31
N TYR A 271 13.69 -5.42 -9.39
CA TYR A 271 12.49 -4.58 -9.36
C TYR A 271 12.74 -3.06 -9.40
N ILE A 272 13.78 -2.58 -8.70
CA ILE A 272 14.07 -1.13 -8.72
C ILE A 272 14.52 -0.64 -10.10
N ASP A 273 15.19 -1.48 -10.89
CA ASP A 273 15.68 -1.10 -12.20
C ASP A 273 14.52 -1.00 -13.19
N ASP A 274 13.51 -1.87 -13.06
CA ASP A 274 12.26 -1.81 -13.82
C ASP A 274 11.43 -0.56 -13.46
N ILE A 275 11.33 -0.22 -12.16
CA ILE A 275 10.68 1.03 -11.71
C ILE A 275 11.37 2.25 -12.34
N LYS A 276 12.71 2.28 -12.35
CA LYS A 276 13.46 3.38 -12.98
C LYS A 276 13.24 3.41 -14.49
N SER A 277 13.27 2.26 -15.15
CA SER A 277 13.03 2.13 -16.59
C SER A 277 11.68 2.72 -16.97
N PHE A 278 10.62 2.39 -16.22
CA PHE A 278 9.29 2.97 -16.39
C PHE A 278 9.29 4.50 -16.26
N LEU A 279 9.92 5.02 -15.20
CA LEU A 279 9.97 6.46 -14.90
C LEU A 279 10.78 7.26 -15.93
N HIS A 280 11.85 6.68 -16.49
CA HIS A 280 12.68 7.32 -17.50
C HIS A 280 11.95 7.61 -18.81
N ARG A 281 10.79 7.00 -19.06
CA ARG A 281 9.92 7.32 -20.21
C ARG A 281 9.26 8.70 -20.11
N PHE A 282 9.33 9.36 -18.95
CA PHE A 282 8.64 10.62 -18.66
C PHE A 282 9.58 11.78 -18.29
N ILE A 283 10.90 11.56 -18.39
CA ILE A 283 11.97 12.53 -18.11
C ILE A 283 12.54 13.00 -19.44
#